data_AF-A0A3N9UR22-F1
#
_entry.id   AF-A0A3N9UR22-F1
#
_cell.length_a   1.000
_cell.length_b   1.000
_cell.length_c   1.000
_cell.angle_alpha   90.00
_cell.angle_beta   90.00
_cell.angle_gamma   90.00
#
_symmetry.space_group_name_H-M   'P 1'
#
loop_
_entity.id
_entity.type
_entity.pdbx_description
1 polymer ?
#
loop_
_entity_poly.entity_id
_entity_poly.type
_entity_poly.pdbx_seq_one_letter_code
_entity_poly.pdbx_strand_id
1 'polypeptide(L)'
;MSEYSEIFEIADQLSDMATKCDARPLDKLIKAAEEVGKSWSGSWLGYHSRVYYKDLQPVPPGARFSVEWGFMDTHFIQETVGDWGEYEFEGVVKAIYEMAENPNCGEVIVISMQAKTLFDESQSRMLSLLSPALKDHTTDLFLNDITEKIKKKLIVSESDFVRLFAPKGNLMSRDSNAIQAGIKTPPHISVMAKVCAIRSPFTACDELGKLARRVASHIENLERRQRRDERIGTKVFIGHGQSHVRKDL
;
A
#
# COMPACT_ATOMS: atom_id res chain seq x y z
N MET A 1 28.48 -11.95 -12.28
CA MET A 1 27.25 -11.23 -12.68
C MET A 1 27.42 -9.80 -12.21
N SER A 2 27.01 -8.78 -12.97
CA SER A 2 27.14 -7.38 -12.51
C SER A 2 26.02 -7.02 -11.53
N GLU A 3 26.26 -6.08 -10.62
CA GLU A 3 25.30 -5.69 -9.57
C GLU A 3 23.94 -5.25 -10.17
N TYR A 4 23.96 -4.46 -11.23
CA TYR A 4 22.73 -4.04 -11.92
C TYR A 4 21.96 -5.19 -12.58
N SER A 5 22.64 -6.27 -12.99
CA SER A 5 21.97 -7.45 -13.57
C SER A 5 21.13 -8.17 -12.53
N GLU A 6 21.66 -8.33 -11.31
CA GLU A 6 20.91 -8.92 -10.20
C GLU A 6 19.72 -8.04 -9.79
N ILE A 7 19.87 -6.72 -9.82
CA ILE A 7 18.77 -5.80 -9.53
C ILE A 7 17.68 -5.87 -10.62
N PHE A 8 18.05 -6.07 -11.89
CA PHE A 8 17.06 -6.33 -12.95
C PHE A 8 16.33 -7.65 -12.74
N GLU A 9 17.01 -8.72 -12.35
CA GLU A 9 16.36 -10.01 -12.03
C GLU A 9 15.35 -9.86 -10.88
N ILE A 10 15.72 -9.14 -9.81
CA ILE A 10 14.80 -8.81 -8.71
C ILE A 10 13.59 -8.03 -9.23
N ALA A 11 13.82 -7.05 -10.11
CA ALA A 11 12.74 -6.25 -10.68
C ALA A 11 11.74 -7.09 -11.48
N ASP A 12 12.24 -8.06 -12.25
CA ASP A 12 11.41 -8.97 -13.05
C ASP A 12 10.60 -9.92 -12.15
N GLN A 13 11.23 -10.52 -11.13
CA GLN A 13 10.53 -11.38 -10.16
C GLN A 13 9.40 -10.65 -9.43
N LEU A 14 9.64 -9.41 -9.00
CA LEU A 14 8.64 -8.57 -8.33
C LEU A 14 7.50 -8.18 -9.28
N SER A 15 7.83 -7.83 -10.52
CA SER A 15 6.83 -7.51 -11.55
C SER A 15 5.95 -8.72 -11.85
N ASP A 16 6.54 -9.89 -12.05
CA ASP A 16 5.81 -11.13 -12.30
C ASP A 16 4.89 -11.47 -11.14
N MET A 17 5.37 -11.35 -9.91
CA MET A 17 4.54 -11.59 -8.72
C MET A 17 3.34 -10.64 -8.63
N ALA A 18 3.53 -9.36 -8.95
CA ALA A 18 2.45 -8.37 -8.92
C ALA A 18 1.30 -8.73 -9.88
N THR A 19 1.60 -9.38 -11.01
CA THR A 19 0.57 -9.81 -11.98
C THR A 19 -0.27 -11.01 -11.52
N LYS A 20 0.17 -11.75 -10.49
CA LYS A 20 -0.55 -12.94 -9.98
C LYS A 20 -1.76 -12.60 -9.11
N CYS A 21 -2.00 -11.33 -8.82
CA CYS A 21 -3.16 -10.90 -8.04
C CYS A 21 -4.45 -11.04 -8.85
N ASP A 22 -5.28 -12.04 -8.54
CA ASP A 22 -6.67 -12.04 -9.00
C ASP A 22 -7.50 -11.09 -8.12
N ALA A 23 -7.70 -9.87 -8.62
CA ALA A 23 -8.46 -8.84 -7.90
C ALA A 23 -9.97 -9.08 -7.89
N ARG A 24 -10.52 -9.96 -8.75
CA ARG A 24 -11.98 -10.15 -8.91
C ARG A 24 -12.71 -10.52 -7.60
N PRO A 25 -12.30 -11.55 -6.84
CA PRO A 25 -12.96 -11.89 -5.57
C PRO A 25 -12.85 -10.76 -4.53
N LEU A 26 -11.73 -10.04 -4.52
CA LEU A 26 -11.46 -8.93 -3.61
C LEU A 26 -12.31 -7.70 -3.95
N ASP A 27 -12.46 -7.39 -5.24
CA ASP A 27 -13.28 -6.28 -5.73
C ASP A 27 -14.77 -6.51 -5.44
N LYS A 28 -15.25 -7.75 -5.50
CA LYS A 28 -16.63 -8.09 -5.06
C LYS A 28 -16.84 -7.76 -3.58
N LEU A 29 -15.90 -8.14 -2.72
CA LEU A 29 -15.97 -7.86 -1.28
C LEU A 29 -15.90 -6.36 -0.97
N ILE A 30 -15.01 -5.62 -1.64
CA ILE A 30 -14.91 -4.16 -1.50
C ILE A 30 -16.23 -3.51 -1.86
N LYS A 31 -16.81 -3.85 -3.02
CA LYS A 31 -18.08 -3.26 -3.47
C LYS A 31 -19.23 -3.56 -2.52
N ALA A 32 -19.33 -4.80 -2.02
CA ALA A 32 -20.36 -5.16 -1.04
C ALA A 32 -20.17 -4.43 0.29
N ALA A 33 -18.92 -4.30 0.77
CA ALA A 33 -18.62 -3.54 1.99
C ALA A 33 -18.93 -2.04 1.83
N GLU A 34 -18.63 -1.45 0.67
CA GLU A 34 -18.98 -0.07 0.33
C GLU A 34 -20.50 0.14 0.29
N GLU A 35 -21.25 -0.81 -0.29
CA GLU A 35 -22.72 -0.74 -0.33
C GLU A 35 -23.32 -0.79 1.07
N VAL A 36 -22.90 -1.74 1.90
CA VAL A 36 -23.31 -1.82 3.31
C VAL A 36 -22.90 -0.55 4.08
N GLY A 37 -21.73 0.02 3.78
CA GLY A 37 -21.25 1.27 4.35
C GLY A 37 -22.18 2.47 4.13
N LYS A 38 -23.01 2.48 3.07
CA LYS A 38 -24.00 3.54 2.81
C LYS A 38 -25.17 3.55 3.81
N SER A 39 -25.35 2.46 4.54
CA SER A 39 -26.35 2.34 5.60
C SER A 39 -25.80 2.68 6.99
N TRP A 40 -24.49 2.91 7.12
CA TRP A 40 -23.83 3.06 8.41
C TRP A 40 -24.08 4.42 9.08
N SER A 41 -24.12 4.41 10.41
CA SER A 41 -24.33 5.60 11.26
C SER A 41 -23.26 6.69 11.15
N GLY A 42 -22.08 6.36 10.62
CA GLY A 42 -20.93 7.27 10.53
C GLY A 42 -20.08 7.36 11.80
N SER A 43 -20.42 6.66 12.88
CA SER A 43 -19.73 6.79 14.17
C SER A 43 -18.97 5.53 14.56
N TRP A 44 -17.72 5.69 15.00
CA TRP A 44 -16.87 4.61 15.52
C TRP A 44 -17.02 4.37 17.02
N LEU A 45 -17.84 5.15 17.73
CA LEU A 45 -17.95 5.05 19.19
C LEU A 45 -18.73 3.80 19.60
N GLY A 46 -18.10 2.89 20.33
CA GLY A 46 -18.75 1.77 20.99
C GLY A 46 -19.70 1.02 20.07
N TYR A 47 -20.95 0.91 20.50
CA TYR A 47 -22.00 0.24 19.74
C TYR A 47 -22.41 1.01 18.46
N HIS A 48 -22.19 2.34 18.38
CA HIS A 48 -22.48 3.14 17.17
C HIS A 48 -21.73 2.61 15.94
N SER A 49 -20.54 2.03 16.14
CA SER A 49 -19.76 1.38 15.08
C SER A 49 -20.52 0.24 14.38
N ARG A 50 -21.56 -0.28 15.02
CA ARG A 50 -22.43 -1.35 14.53
C ARG A 50 -23.87 -0.90 14.27
N VAL A 51 -24.12 0.41 14.27
CA VAL A 51 -25.44 0.95 13.94
C VAL A 51 -25.52 1.17 12.44
N TYR A 52 -26.52 0.52 11.83
CA TYR A 52 -26.83 0.63 10.42
C TYR A 52 -28.32 0.89 10.25
N TYR A 53 -28.70 1.44 9.10
CA TYR A 53 -30.09 1.57 8.72
C TYR A 53 -30.68 0.19 8.41
N LYS A 54 -31.99 0.06 8.60
CA LYS A 54 -32.75 -1.17 8.45
C LYS A 54 -32.37 -1.98 7.21
N ASP A 55 -32.17 -3.28 7.41
CA ASP A 55 -31.84 -4.27 6.37
C ASP A 55 -30.59 -3.91 5.55
N LEU A 56 -29.67 -3.14 6.15
CA LEU A 56 -28.45 -2.61 5.54
C LEU A 56 -28.73 -1.79 4.26
N GLN A 57 -29.92 -1.19 4.16
CA GLN A 57 -30.30 -0.35 3.03
C GLN A 57 -29.70 1.06 3.16
N PRO A 58 -29.36 1.73 2.05
CA PRO A 58 -28.89 3.11 2.08
C PRO A 58 -29.86 4.02 2.85
N VAL A 59 -29.30 4.95 3.62
CA VAL A 59 -30.08 5.88 4.45
C VAL A 59 -31.01 6.72 3.57
N PRO A 60 -32.35 6.65 3.75
CA PRO A 60 -33.29 7.43 2.94
C PRO A 60 -33.28 8.91 3.35
N PRO A 61 -33.72 9.82 2.46
CA PRO A 61 -33.86 11.23 2.80
C PRO A 61 -34.71 11.45 4.06
N GLY A 62 -34.21 12.26 4.99
CA GLY A 62 -34.88 12.56 6.25
C GLY A 62 -34.56 11.61 7.41
N ALA A 63 -34.00 10.42 7.13
CA ALA A 63 -33.44 9.58 8.18
C ALA A 63 -32.05 10.07 8.59
N ARG A 64 -31.77 10.08 9.89
CA ARG A 64 -30.47 10.47 10.46
C ARG A 64 -30.20 9.76 11.78
N PHE A 65 -28.96 9.37 12.00
CA PHE A 65 -28.51 8.89 13.31
C PHE A 65 -27.81 10.02 14.05
N SER A 66 -28.18 10.24 15.31
CA SER A 66 -27.51 11.23 16.15
C SER A 66 -26.29 10.64 16.80
N VAL A 67 -25.08 11.00 16.35
CA VAL A 67 -23.84 10.56 17.01
C VAL A 67 -23.69 11.15 18.42
N GLU A 68 -24.29 12.32 18.66
CA GLU A 68 -24.28 12.98 19.98
C GLU A 68 -25.16 12.23 20.99
N TRP A 69 -26.33 11.74 20.57
CA TRP A 69 -27.31 11.18 21.50
C TRP A 69 -27.55 9.67 21.35
N GLY A 70 -27.02 9.05 20.29
CA GLY A 70 -27.21 7.64 20.01
C GLY A 70 -28.70 7.27 19.90
N PHE A 71 -29.09 6.22 20.62
CA PHE A 71 -30.49 5.82 20.82
C PHE A 71 -31.12 6.37 22.11
N MET A 72 -30.48 7.31 22.81
CA MET A 72 -31.05 7.88 24.03
C MET A 72 -32.34 8.62 23.71
N ASP A 73 -33.44 8.16 24.31
CA ASP A 73 -34.72 8.86 24.24
C ASP A 73 -34.72 10.00 25.27
N THR A 74 -34.49 11.22 24.80
CA THR A 74 -34.68 12.41 25.64
C THR A 74 -36.10 12.92 25.44
N HIS A 75 -36.83 13.13 26.53
CA HIS A 75 -38.27 13.47 26.54
C HIS A 75 -38.65 14.72 25.71
N PHE A 76 -37.68 15.48 25.22
CA PHE A 76 -37.88 16.73 24.48
C PHE A 76 -37.18 16.78 23.11
N ILE A 77 -36.30 15.82 22.79
CA ILE A 77 -35.51 15.86 21.55
C ILE A 77 -35.37 14.44 20.98
N GLN A 78 -36.02 14.21 19.85
CA GLN A 78 -35.84 13.00 19.04
C GLN A 78 -34.82 13.30 17.93
N GLU A 79 -33.53 13.15 18.22
CA GLU A 79 -32.48 13.47 17.24
C GLU A 79 -32.21 12.36 16.23
N THR A 80 -32.38 11.10 16.64
CA THR A 80 -32.30 9.94 15.75
C THR A 80 -33.66 9.69 15.09
N VAL A 81 -33.70 9.73 13.77
CA VAL A 81 -34.92 9.63 12.95
C VAL A 81 -34.77 8.51 11.94
N GLY A 82 -35.78 7.63 11.88
CA GLY A 82 -35.86 6.48 10.98
C GLY A 82 -35.50 5.15 11.65
N ASP A 83 -35.56 4.08 10.84
CA ASP A 83 -35.40 2.70 11.31
C ASP A 83 -33.92 2.30 11.46
N TRP A 84 -33.23 2.95 12.39
CA TRP A 84 -31.85 2.59 12.75
C TRP A 84 -31.84 1.40 13.70
N GLY A 85 -30.89 0.49 13.51
CA GLY A 85 -30.71 -0.67 14.37
C GLY A 85 -29.24 -0.93 14.68
N GLU A 86 -28.97 -1.42 15.88
CA GLU A 86 -27.68 -2.04 16.19
C GLU A 86 -27.66 -3.48 15.65
N TYR A 87 -26.57 -3.85 14.98
CA TYR A 87 -26.37 -5.17 14.43
C TYR A 87 -25.21 -5.89 15.12
N GLU A 88 -25.26 -7.22 15.09
CA GLU A 88 -24.10 -8.03 15.47
C GLU A 88 -22.96 -7.82 14.46
N PHE A 89 -21.73 -7.72 14.96
CA PHE A 89 -20.54 -7.50 14.12
C PHE A 89 -20.40 -8.59 13.04
N GLU A 90 -20.43 -9.86 13.47
CA GLU A 90 -20.31 -11.01 12.56
C GLU A 90 -21.52 -11.13 11.64
N GLY A 91 -22.71 -10.69 12.08
CA GLY A 91 -23.91 -10.63 11.24
C GLY A 91 -23.73 -9.71 10.04
N VAL A 92 -23.16 -8.51 10.26
CA VAL A 92 -22.88 -7.57 9.16
C VAL A 92 -21.77 -8.08 8.26
N VAL A 93 -20.70 -8.65 8.82
CA VAL A 93 -19.62 -9.27 8.02
C VAL A 93 -20.20 -10.37 7.14
N LYS A 94 -21.01 -11.27 7.70
CA LYS A 94 -21.66 -12.35 6.95
C LYS A 94 -22.54 -11.81 5.82
N ALA A 95 -23.34 -10.78 6.09
CA ALA A 95 -24.18 -10.14 5.09
C ALA A 95 -23.36 -9.55 3.93
N ILE A 96 -22.18 -8.97 4.21
CA ILE A 96 -21.25 -8.49 3.16
C ILE A 96 -20.76 -9.64 2.29
N TYR A 97 -20.36 -10.76 2.90
CA TYR A 97 -19.91 -11.94 2.14
C TYR A 97 -21.04 -12.55 1.31
N GLU A 98 -22.26 -12.65 1.86
CA GLU A 98 -23.45 -13.12 1.15
C GLU A 98 -23.78 -12.18 -0.04
N MET A 99 -23.75 -10.86 0.16
CA MET A 99 -23.95 -9.85 -0.89
C MET A 99 -22.87 -9.93 -1.99
N ALA A 100 -21.65 -10.31 -1.64
CA ALA A 100 -20.56 -10.53 -2.58
C ALA A 100 -20.60 -11.90 -3.29
N GLU A 101 -21.65 -12.71 -3.07
CA GLU A 101 -21.81 -14.08 -3.57
C GLU A 101 -20.76 -15.06 -3.01
N ASN A 102 -20.30 -14.83 -1.77
CA ASN A 102 -19.32 -15.65 -1.05
C ASN A 102 -18.07 -15.98 -1.90
N PRO A 103 -17.31 -14.96 -2.35
CA PRO A 103 -16.20 -15.18 -3.25
C PRO A 103 -15.07 -15.95 -2.56
N ASN A 104 -14.51 -16.96 -3.24
CA ASN A 104 -13.37 -17.70 -2.72
C ASN A 104 -12.10 -16.85 -2.79
N CYS A 105 -11.59 -16.46 -1.63
CA CYS A 105 -10.33 -15.70 -1.51
C CYS A 105 -9.12 -16.57 -1.11
N GLY A 106 -9.28 -17.88 -0.96
CA GLY A 106 -8.23 -18.77 -0.43
C GLY A 106 -6.94 -18.73 -1.26
N GLU A 107 -7.07 -18.86 -2.57
CA GLU A 107 -5.91 -18.86 -3.49
C GLU A 107 -5.16 -17.51 -3.46
N VAL A 108 -5.87 -16.38 -3.57
CA VAL A 108 -5.24 -15.05 -3.56
C VAL A 108 -4.60 -14.73 -2.21
N ILE A 109 -5.13 -15.24 -1.09
CA ILE A 109 -4.51 -15.10 0.22
C ILE A 109 -3.16 -15.84 0.27
N VAL A 110 -3.10 -17.07 -0.23
CA VAL A 110 -1.86 -17.85 -0.27
C VAL A 110 -0.80 -17.15 -1.13
N ILE A 111 -1.20 -16.66 -2.32
CA ILE A 111 -0.28 -15.93 -3.20
C ILE A 111 0.15 -14.59 -2.57
N SER A 112 -0.75 -13.89 -1.86
CA SER A 112 -0.42 -12.66 -1.14
C SER A 112 0.66 -12.86 -0.07
N MET A 113 0.62 -13.99 0.65
CA MET A 113 1.68 -14.37 1.59
C MET A 113 3.02 -14.60 0.88
N GLN A 114 3.02 -15.27 -0.27
CA GLN A 114 4.22 -15.46 -1.09
C GLN A 114 4.77 -14.13 -1.61
N ALA A 115 3.90 -13.23 -2.04
CA ALA A 115 4.28 -11.89 -2.50
C ALA A 115 4.91 -11.07 -1.37
N LYS A 116 4.38 -11.19 -0.14
CA LYS A 116 4.97 -10.55 1.03
C LYS A 116 6.38 -11.04 1.31
N THR A 117 6.58 -12.37 1.34
CA THR A 117 7.91 -12.96 1.54
C THR A 117 8.89 -12.50 0.45
N LEU A 118 8.48 -12.53 -0.81
CA LEU A 118 9.31 -12.08 -1.93
C LEU A 118 9.66 -10.60 -1.80
N PHE A 119 8.72 -9.75 -1.39
CA PHE A 119 8.97 -8.33 -1.17
C PHE A 119 10.02 -8.11 -0.08
N ASP A 120 9.87 -8.74 1.09
CA ASP A 120 10.78 -8.57 2.23
C ASP A 120 12.21 -9.03 1.87
N GLU A 121 12.33 -10.19 1.20
CA GLU A 121 13.61 -10.73 0.73
C GLU A 121 14.25 -9.82 -0.34
N SER A 122 13.46 -9.38 -1.32
CA SER A 122 13.93 -8.51 -2.41
C SER A 122 14.36 -7.15 -1.90
N GLN A 123 13.60 -6.54 -0.98
CA GLN A 123 13.94 -5.25 -0.38
C GLN A 123 15.27 -5.34 0.38
N SER A 124 15.44 -6.37 1.21
CA SER A 124 16.68 -6.61 1.95
C SER A 124 17.87 -6.83 0.99
N ARG A 125 17.69 -7.69 -0.01
CA ARG A 125 18.74 -7.98 -1.01
C ARG A 125 19.12 -6.75 -1.82
N MET A 126 18.14 -5.96 -2.26
CA MET A 126 18.41 -4.70 -2.96
C MET A 126 19.22 -3.73 -2.09
N LEU A 127 18.82 -3.51 -0.83
CA LEU A 127 19.57 -2.62 0.06
C LEU A 127 21.02 -3.09 0.28
N SER A 128 21.25 -4.41 0.31
CA SER A 128 22.59 -5.00 0.35
C SER A 128 23.38 -4.70 -0.93
N LEU A 129 22.79 -4.95 -2.10
CA LEU A 129 23.39 -4.70 -3.42
C LEU A 129 23.68 -3.21 -3.69
N LEU A 130 22.88 -2.30 -3.12
CA LEU A 130 23.07 -0.86 -3.27
C LEU A 130 24.15 -0.29 -2.34
N SER A 131 24.54 -1.03 -1.29
CA SER A 131 25.50 -0.52 -0.30
C SER A 131 26.88 -0.18 -0.89
N PRO A 132 27.49 -1.01 -1.77
CA PRO A 132 28.75 -0.66 -2.45
C PRO A 132 28.60 0.58 -3.34
N ALA A 133 27.59 0.59 -4.23
CA ALA A 133 27.35 1.70 -5.15
C ALA A 133 27.12 3.04 -4.42
N LEU A 134 26.48 3.03 -3.26
CA LEU A 134 26.30 4.23 -2.41
C LEU A 134 27.60 4.73 -1.79
N LYS A 135 28.54 3.83 -1.48
CA LYS A 135 29.87 4.21 -0.96
C LYS A 135 30.73 4.83 -2.06
N ASP A 136 30.67 4.27 -3.26
CA ASP A 136 31.45 4.75 -4.41
C ASP A 136 30.88 6.06 -4.98
N HIS A 137 29.58 6.28 -4.82
CA HIS A 137 28.86 7.44 -5.35
C HIS A 137 28.11 8.23 -4.26
N THR A 138 28.79 8.60 -3.17
CA THR A 138 28.19 9.31 -2.02
C THR A 138 27.48 10.62 -2.37
N THR A 139 27.89 11.31 -3.42
CA THR A 139 27.30 12.59 -3.88
C THR A 139 26.16 12.42 -4.87
N ASP A 140 25.82 11.18 -5.25
CA ASP A 140 24.73 10.90 -6.17
C ASP A 140 23.37 11.06 -5.48
N LEU A 141 22.77 12.23 -5.64
CA LEU A 141 21.47 12.57 -5.06
C LEU A 141 20.35 11.64 -5.55
N PHE A 142 20.44 11.12 -6.78
CA PHE A 142 19.42 10.25 -7.35
C PHE A 142 19.48 8.86 -6.72
N LEU A 143 20.68 8.28 -6.59
CA LEU A 143 20.88 6.97 -5.95
C LEU A 143 20.45 7.01 -4.47
N ASN A 144 20.78 8.09 -3.76
CA ASN A 144 20.34 8.32 -2.39
C ASN A 144 18.80 8.43 -2.27
N ASP A 145 18.16 9.24 -3.13
CA ASP A 145 16.70 9.40 -3.12
C ASP A 145 15.97 8.07 -3.36
N ILE A 146 16.38 7.28 -4.36
CA ILE A 146 15.71 6.00 -4.61
C ILE A 146 15.97 4.99 -3.49
N THR A 147 17.18 4.94 -2.95
CA THR A 147 17.48 4.06 -1.81
C THR A 147 16.58 4.38 -0.62
N GLU A 148 16.40 5.66 -0.29
CA GLU A 148 15.50 6.08 0.79
C GLU A 148 14.04 5.75 0.48
N LYS A 149 13.61 5.85 -0.79
CA LYS A 149 12.28 5.40 -1.21
C LYS A 149 12.11 3.90 -1.01
N ILE A 150 13.10 3.08 -1.39
CA ILE A 150 13.08 1.62 -1.19
C ILE A 150 12.96 1.29 0.30
N LYS A 151 13.74 1.93 1.18
CA LYS A 151 13.68 1.70 2.64
C LYS A 151 12.32 2.02 3.25
N LYS A 152 11.66 3.07 2.75
CA LYS A 152 10.36 3.54 3.27
C LYS A 152 9.17 2.76 2.73
N LYS A 153 9.36 1.89 1.73
CA LYS A 153 8.28 1.03 1.24
C LYS A 153 7.94 -0.02 2.29
N LEU A 154 6.66 -0.13 2.58
CA LEU A 154 6.09 -1.04 3.56
C LEU A 154 4.82 -1.66 2.99
N ILE A 155 4.56 -2.89 3.39
CA ILE A 155 3.28 -3.55 3.14
C ILE A 155 2.29 -3.07 4.20
N VAL A 156 1.15 -2.56 3.74
CA VAL A 156 0.07 -2.06 4.59
C VAL A 156 -0.65 -3.25 5.23
N SER A 157 -0.75 -3.25 6.56
CA SER A 157 -1.52 -4.23 7.31
C SER A 157 -2.97 -3.79 7.52
N GLU A 158 -3.81 -4.71 8.01
CA GLU A 158 -5.20 -4.40 8.39
C GLU A 158 -5.23 -3.29 9.45
N SER A 159 -4.33 -3.33 10.43
CA SER A 159 -4.29 -2.34 11.51
C SER A 159 -3.83 -0.96 11.00
N ASP A 160 -2.94 -0.91 10.01
CA ASP A 160 -2.54 0.35 9.38
C ASP A 160 -3.71 0.98 8.61
N PHE A 161 -4.49 0.16 7.89
CA PHE A 161 -5.70 0.62 7.21
C PHE A 161 -6.72 1.15 8.22
N VAL A 162 -7.04 0.37 9.25
CA VAL A 162 -7.97 0.79 10.31
C VAL A 162 -7.50 2.10 10.96
N ARG A 163 -6.21 2.23 11.27
CA ARG A 163 -5.64 3.45 11.87
C ARG A 163 -5.73 4.67 10.94
N LEU A 164 -5.68 4.47 9.63
CA LEU A 164 -5.82 5.55 8.65
C LEU A 164 -7.26 6.09 8.59
N PHE A 165 -8.24 5.18 8.65
CA PHE A 165 -9.67 5.49 8.56
C PHE A 165 -10.30 5.85 9.91
N ALA A 166 -9.71 5.41 11.01
CA ALA A 166 -10.18 5.73 12.34
C ALA A 166 -10.17 7.26 12.55
N PRO A 167 -11.20 7.81 13.20
CA PRO A 167 -11.27 9.23 13.50
C PRO A 167 -10.08 9.65 14.37
N LYS A 168 -9.52 10.82 14.07
CA LYS A 168 -8.42 11.42 14.81
C LYS A 168 -8.96 12.57 15.66
N GLY A 169 -8.48 12.66 16.90
CA GLY A 169 -8.87 13.70 17.84
C GLY A 169 -10.00 13.29 18.78
N ASN A 170 -10.54 14.27 19.50
CA ASN A 170 -11.56 14.02 20.51
C ASN A 170 -12.93 13.88 19.85
N LEU A 171 -13.53 12.70 19.99
CA LEU A 171 -14.93 12.47 19.68
C LEU A 171 -15.78 12.95 20.85
N MET A 172 -16.81 13.74 20.57
CA MET A 172 -17.77 14.21 21.56
C MET A 172 -19.11 13.49 21.35
N SER A 173 -19.67 12.97 22.43
CA SER A 173 -21.00 12.41 22.48
C SER A 173 -21.56 12.61 23.90
N ARG A 174 -22.88 12.57 24.04
CA ARG A 174 -23.59 12.53 25.32
C ARG A 174 -24.05 11.11 25.65
N ASP A 175 -23.97 10.19 24.69
CA ASP A 175 -24.14 8.76 24.94
C ASP A 175 -22.92 8.20 25.69
N SER A 176 -23.06 8.12 27.01
CA SER A 176 -22.03 7.61 27.91
C SER A 176 -21.67 6.16 27.62
N ASN A 177 -22.61 5.34 27.15
CA ASN A 177 -22.36 3.93 26.86
C ASN A 177 -21.44 3.80 25.64
N ALA A 178 -21.70 4.59 24.59
CA ALA A 178 -20.86 4.64 23.40
C ALA A 178 -19.45 5.17 23.71
N ILE A 179 -19.34 6.22 24.54
CA ILE A 179 -18.05 6.77 24.96
C ILE A 179 -17.25 5.78 25.78
N GLN A 180 -17.86 5.16 26.81
CA GLN A 180 -17.15 4.24 27.70
C GLN A 180 -16.59 3.03 26.96
N ALA A 181 -17.29 2.55 25.93
CA ALA A 181 -16.82 1.46 25.08
C ALA A 181 -15.64 1.85 24.17
N GLY A 182 -15.38 3.13 23.97
CA GLY A 182 -14.27 3.67 23.18
C GLY A 182 -14.42 3.46 21.66
N ILE A 183 -13.37 3.75 20.91
CA ILE A 183 -13.36 3.61 19.44
C ILE A 183 -13.35 2.13 19.07
N LYS A 184 -14.29 1.72 18.21
CA LYS A 184 -14.44 0.38 17.64
C LYS A 184 -14.48 0.47 16.12
N THR A 185 -13.82 -0.48 15.46
CA THR A 185 -13.82 -0.58 14.00
C THR A 185 -15.19 -1.05 13.51
N PRO A 186 -15.85 -0.33 12.58
CA PRO A 186 -17.08 -0.79 11.98
C PRO A 186 -16.90 -2.08 11.16
N PRO A 187 -17.90 -2.98 11.12
CA PRO A 187 -17.84 -4.23 10.36
C PRO A 187 -17.46 -4.07 8.87
N HIS A 188 -18.03 -3.12 8.14
CA HIS A 188 -17.69 -2.94 6.73
C HIS A 188 -16.24 -2.45 6.52
N ILE A 189 -15.73 -1.59 7.42
CA ILE A 189 -14.33 -1.15 7.41
C ILE A 189 -13.38 -2.31 7.71
N SER A 190 -13.75 -3.25 8.60
CA SER A 190 -12.91 -4.41 8.89
C SER A 190 -12.75 -5.31 7.66
N VAL A 191 -13.82 -5.52 6.88
CA VAL A 191 -13.75 -6.26 5.61
C VAL A 191 -12.87 -5.52 4.59
N MET A 192 -13.04 -4.20 4.45
CA MET A 192 -12.19 -3.39 3.57
C MET A 192 -10.71 -3.46 3.97
N ALA A 193 -10.42 -3.39 5.27
CA ALA A 193 -9.06 -3.49 5.81
C ALA A 193 -8.42 -4.83 5.47
N LYS A 194 -9.16 -5.94 5.63
CA LYS A 194 -8.71 -7.28 5.28
C LYS A 194 -8.41 -7.41 3.78
N VAL A 195 -9.31 -6.92 2.93
CA VAL A 195 -9.07 -6.91 1.48
C VAL A 195 -7.85 -6.06 1.11
N CYS A 196 -7.70 -4.89 1.72
CA CYS A 196 -6.55 -4.03 1.50
C CYS A 196 -5.23 -4.73 1.88
N ALA A 197 -5.19 -5.41 3.04
CA ALA A 197 -4.02 -6.15 3.49
C ALA A 197 -3.66 -7.30 2.54
N ILE A 198 -4.65 -8.00 1.96
CA ILE A 198 -4.40 -9.04 0.96
C ILE A 198 -3.82 -8.44 -0.33
N ARG A 199 -4.32 -7.27 -0.77
CA ARG A 199 -3.84 -6.60 -1.99
C ARG A 199 -2.46 -5.95 -1.82
N SER A 200 -2.15 -5.46 -0.62
CA SER A 200 -0.99 -4.60 -0.39
C SER A 200 0.35 -5.21 -0.81
N PRO A 201 0.65 -6.51 -0.59
CA PRO A 201 1.90 -7.11 -1.05
C PRO A 201 2.12 -7.00 -2.56
N PHE A 202 1.07 -7.21 -3.36
CA PHE A 202 1.17 -7.12 -4.82
C PHE A 202 1.48 -5.71 -5.28
N THR A 203 0.79 -4.71 -4.71
CA THR A 203 1.08 -3.29 -4.99
C THR A 203 2.49 -2.93 -4.56
N ALA A 204 2.94 -3.41 -3.39
CA ALA A 204 4.29 -3.17 -2.92
C ALA A 204 5.36 -3.81 -3.82
N CYS A 205 5.12 -5.01 -4.34
CA CYS A 205 5.97 -5.67 -5.33
C CYS A 205 6.06 -4.86 -6.63
N ASP A 206 4.94 -4.43 -7.20
CA ASP A 206 4.93 -3.61 -8.42
C ASP A 206 5.72 -2.30 -8.24
N GLU A 207 5.49 -1.60 -7.13
CA GLU A 207 6.19 -0.36 -6.82
C GLU A 207 7.70 -0.58 -6.57
N LEU A 208 8.07 -1.63 -5.83
CA LEU A 208 9.48 -1.95 -5.58
C LEU A 208 10.18 -2.37 -6.87
N GLY A 209 9.53 -3.17 -7.73
CA GLY A 209 10.05 -3.57 -9.03
C GLY A 209 10.32 -2.37 -9.94
N LYS A 210 9.42 -1.37 -9.95
CA LYS A 210 9.63 -0.09 -10.66
C LYS A 210 10.84 0.67 -10.14
N LEU A 211 11.03 0.73 -8.81
CA LEU A 211 12.21 1.36 -8.20
C LEU A 211 13.49 0.59 -8.51
N ALA A 212 13.46 -0.75 -8.44
CA ALA A 212 14.57 -1.64 -8.75
C ALA A 212 15.07 -1.43 -10.18
N ARG A 213 14.16 -1.47 -11.16
CA ARG A 213 14.48 -1.25 -12.58
C ARG A 213 15.11 0.13 -12.83
N ARG A 214 14.63 1.17 -12.15
CA ARG A 214 15.19 2.52 -12.24
C ARG A 214 16.62 2.59 -11.70
N VAL A 215 16.89 1.96 -10.56
CA VAL A 215 18.24 1.96 -9.96
C VAL A 215 19.20 1.11 -10.77
N ALA A 216 18.79 -0.08 -11.20
CA ALA A 216 19.59 -0.93 -12.08
C ALA A 216 20.04 -0.17 -13.34
N SER A 217 19.12 0.52 -14.01
CA SER A 217 19.41 1.33 -15.20
C SER A 217 20.40 2.46 -14.91
N HIS A 218 20.32 3.07 -13.72
CA HIS A 218 21.24 4.14 -13.31
C HIS A 218 22.64 3.62 -13.04
N ILE A 219 22.77 2.53 -12.27
CA ILE A 219 24.05 1.86 -12.00
C ILE A 219 24.70 1.38 -13.29
N GLU A 220 23.93 0.77 -14.20
CA GLU A 220 24.44 0.35 -15.50
C GLU A 220 25.02 1.54 -16.29
N ASN A 221 24.35 2.68 -16.27
CA ASN A 221 24.83 3.88 -16.96
C ASN A 221 26.11 4.46 -16.32
N LEU A 222 26.23 4.40 -14.99
CA LEU A 222 27.45 4.81 -14.28
C LEU A 222 28.63 3.91 -14.67
N GLU A 223 28.45 2.58 -14.61
CA GLU A 223 29.49 1.63 -15.02
C GLU A 223 29.87 1.74 -16.49
N ARG A 224 28.90 1.99 -17.38
CA ARG A 224 29.17 2.21 -18.82
C ARG A 224 29.99 3.48 -19.03
N ARG A 225 29.71 4.56 -18.30
CA ARG A 225 30.49 5.82 -18.36
C ARG A 225 31.90 5.59 -17.86
N GLN A 226 32.07 4.95 -16.70
CA GLN A 226 33.38 4.65 -16.14
C GLN A 226 34.24 3.81 -17.09
N ARG A 227 33.68 2.72 -17.65
CA ARG A 227 34.38 1.89 -18.65
C ARG A 227 34.77 2.67 -19.91
N ARG A 228 33.97 3.67 -20.32
CA ARG A 228 34.29 4.53 -21.46
C ARG A 228 35.45 5.46 -21.12
N ASP A 229 35.46 6.06 -19.93
CA ASP A 229 36.48 7.01 -19.51
C ASP A 229 37.84 6.31 -19.28
N GLU A 230 37.83 5.09 -18.71
CA GLU A 230 39.01 4.23 -18.58
C GLU A 230 39.67 3.91 -19.94
N ARG A 231 38.86 3.65 -20.97
CA ARG A 231 39.34 3.38 -22.35
C ARG A 231 39.93 4.61 -23.04
N ILE A 232 39.53 5.82 -22.65
CA ILE A 232 40.10 7.07 -23.19
C ILE A 232 41.48 7.32 -22.58
N GLY A 233 41.67 7.04 -21.29
CA GLY A 233 42.96 7.14 -20.60
C GLY A 233 44.03 6.15 -21.08
N THR A 234 43.65 5.07 -21.77
CA THR A 234 44.59 4.07 -22.34
C THR A 234 45.05 4.39 -23.76
N LYS A 235 44.55 5.45 -24.40
CA LYS A 235 45.07 5.89 -25.70
C LYS A 235 46.38 6.65 -25.51
N VAL A 236 47.48 5.90 -25.35
CA VAL A 236 48.83 6.45 -25.53
C VAL A 236 48.94 6.86 -27.00
N PHE A 237 48.95 8.17 -27.28
CA PHE A 237 49.34 8.70 -28.58
C PHE A 237 50.83 8.40 -28.78
N ILE A 238 51.16 7.30 -29.43
CA ILE A 238 52.51 7.06 -29.94
C ILE A 238 52.65 7.89 -31.21
N GLY A 239 52.86 9.20 -31.03
CA GLY A 239 53.27 10.08 -32.10
C GLY A 239 54.70 9.72 -32.51
N HIS A 240 54.87 8.89 -33.53
CA HIS A 240 56.14 8.80 -34.27
C HIS A 240 56.30 10.04 -35.14
N GLY A 241 56.63 11.16 -34.50
CA GLY A 241 57.06 12.39 -35.18
C GLY A 241 58.57 12.36 -35.43
N GLN A 242 59.02 11.52 -36.36
CA GLN A 242 60.35 11.66 -36.96
C GLN A 242 60.24 11.99 -38.45
N SER A 243 61.12 12.92 -38.86
CA SER A 243 61.52 13.34 -40.22
C SER A 243 60.62 14.38 -40.89
N HIS A 244 61.09 15.53 -41.39
CA HIS A 244 62.44 15.89 -41.83
C HIS A 244 62.89 17.25 -41.30
N VAL A 245 64.08 17.27 -40.68
CA VAL A 245 64.99 18.42 -40.74
C VAL A 245 65.27 18.69 -42.22
N ARG A 246 64.86 19.85 -42.73
CA ARG A 246 65.41 20.41 -43.97
C ARG A 246 66.33 21.56 -43.56
N LYS A 247 67.62 21.24 -43.46
CA LYS A 247 68.70 22.23 -43.50
C LYS A 247 68.76 22.82 -44.91
N ASP A 248 68.95 24.13 -44.94
CA ASP A 248 69.69 24.93 -45.93
C ASP A 248 69.59 24.53 -47.41
N LEU A 249 68.89 25.39 -48.18
CA LEU A 249 69.35 26.02 -49.43
C LEU A 249 68.31 27.06 -49.88
#